data_AF-A0A8R1I8M0-F1
#
_entry.id   AF-A0A8R1I8M0-F1
#
_cell.length_a   1.000
_cell.length_b   1.000
_cell.length_c   1.000
_cell.angle_alpha   90.00
_cell.angle_beta   90.00
_cell.angle_gamma   90.00
#
_symmetry.space_group_name_H-M   'P 1'
#
loop_
_entity.id
_entity.type
_entity.pdbx_description
1 polymer ?
#
loop_
_entity_poly.entity_id
_entity_poly.type
_entity_poly.pdbx_seq_one_letter_code
_entity_poly.pdbx_strand_id
1 'polypeptide(L)'
;MLRDKTVYNIDDSTIYFLENFSRITEKGYLPTEEDILKSRVPTSGVIQYKIMLKNFNFRIFDVGGQRAQRRKWLHVFDDVHAVLFITSLSEYDQVLREDSTVNRMKESLNLFEKICNGRYFFNTAMILFLNKIDLFEIKIKHTNITVALTSYKG
;
A
#
# COMPACT_ATOMS: atom_id res chain seq x y z
N MET A 1 -15.61 18.57 4.56
CA MET A 1 -14.24 18.16 4.94
C MET A 1 -13.65 17.00 4.14
N LEU A 2 -14.43 16.11 3.50
CA LEU A 2 -13.88 14.98 2.71
C LEU A 2 -13.47 15.32 1.27
N ARG A 3 -13.88 16.48 0.72
CA ARG A 3 -13.66 16.83 -0.70
C ARG A 3 -12.21 17.15 -1.08
N ASP A 4 -11.36 17.55 -0.12
CA ASP A 4 -9.97 17.99 -0.41
C ASP A 4 -8.88 16.93 -0.15
N LYS A 5 -9.22 15.75 0.36
CA LYS A 5 -8.23 14.68 0.64
C LYS A 5 -7.56 14.11 -0.61
N THR A 6 -8.09 14.39 -1.80
CA THR A 6 -7.51 13.97 -3.08
C THR A 6 -6.32 14.84 -3.48
N VAL A 7 -6.32 16.11 -3.05
CA VAL A 7 -5.27 17.10 -3.34
C VAL A 7 -4.18 17.09 -2.27
N TYR A 8 -4.54 16.84 -1.00
CA TYR A 8 -3.59 16.80 0.11
C TYR A 8 -3.26 15.36 0.53
N ASN A 9 -1.97 15.07 0.68
CA ASN A 9 -1.42 13.74 0.98
C ASN A 9 -1.65 13.28 2.46
N ILE A 10 -2.90 13.35 2.92
CA ILE A 10 -3.33 13.00 4.28
C ILE A 10 -3.36 11.47 4.47
N ASP A 11 -2.95 10.99 5.65
CA ASP A 11 -2.95 9.55 5.95
C ASP A 11 -4.36 9.02 6.22
N ASP A 12 -4.61 7.77 5.81
CA ASP A 12 -5.92 7.13 5.94
C ASP A 12 -6.38 7.00 7.40
N SER A 13 -5.44 6.81 8.32
CA SER A 13 -5.69 6.73 9.77
C SER A 13 -5.90 8.07 10.46
N THR A 14 -5.85 9.19 9.73
CA THR A 14 -6.02 10.54 10.32
C THR A 14 -7.35 10.67 11.08
N ILE A 15 -8.45 10.16 10.53
CA ILE A 15 -9.76 10.25 11.19
C ILE A 15 -9.76 9.45 12.49
N TYR A 16 -9.25 8.21 12.44
CA TYR A 16 -9.13 7.34 13.62
C TYR A 16 -8.39 8.02 14.77
N PHE A 17 -7.23 8.64 14.48
CA PHE A 17 -6.43 9.30 15.52
C PHE A 17 -7.08 10.59 16.04
N LEU A 18 -7.79 11.34 15.19
CA LEU A 18 -8.53 12.53 15.63
C LEU A 18 -9.73 12.16 16.51
N GLU A 19 -10.46 11.10 16.18
CA GLU A 19 -11.58 10.60 16.97
C GLU A 19 -11.14 10.04 18.32
N ASN A 20 -9.91 9.51 18.39
CA ASN A 20 -9.30 8.97 19.62
C ASN A 20 -8.35 9.95 20.33
N PHE A 21 -8.36 11.23 19.95
CA PHE A 21 -7.38 12.22 20.40
C PHE A 21 -7.27 12.31 21.93
N SER A 22 -8.39 12.33 22.65
CA SER A 22 -8.40 12.40 24.12
C SER A 22 -7.66 11.21 24.74
N ARG A 23 -7.97 9.98 24.30
CA ARG A 23 -7.33 8.75 24.77
C ARG A 23 -5.82 8.73 24.50
N ILE A 24 -5.41 9.20 23.32
CA ILE A 24 -4.00 9.16 22.89
C ILE A 24 -3.15 10.22 23.59
N THR A 25 -3.76 11.32 24.04
CA THR A 25 -3.04 12.43 24.70
C THR A 25 -3.02 12.32 26.23
N GLU A 26 -3.67 11.30 26.80
CA GLU A 26 -3.67 11.05 28.23
C GLU A 26 -2.27 10.70 28.77
N LYS A 27 -1.98 11.14 30.00
CA LYS A 27 -0.73 10.82 30.68
C LYS A 27 -0.66 9.31 30.95
N GLY A 28 0.40 8.66 30.47
CA GLY A 28 0.57 7.21 30.61
C GLY A 28 -0.10 6.40 29.51
N TYR A 29 -0.51 7.04 28.40
CA TYR A 29 -1.03 6.36 27.22
C TYR A 29 -0.13 5.18 26.79
N LEU A 30 -0.77 4.02 26.62
CA LEU A 30 -0.19 2.82 26.04
C LEU A 30 -0.95 2.49 24.74
N PRO A 31 -0.27 2.40 23.59
CA PRO A 31 -0.92 2.08 22.32
C PRO A 31 -1.65 0.74 22.35
N THR A 32 -2.88 0.74 21.85
CA THR A 32 -3.62 -0.49 21.56
C THR A 32 -3.06 -1.17 20.31
N GLU A 33 -3.41 -2.44 20.10
CA GLU A 33 -3.07 -3.13 18.84
C GLU A 33 -3.61 -2.39 17.62
N GLU A 34 -4.80 -1.77 17.74
CA GLU A 34 -5.37 -0.97 16.66
C GLU A 34 -4.56 0.30 16.41
N ASP A 35 -4.10 1.01 17.45
CA ASP A 35 -3.21 2.17 17.28
C ASP A 35 -1.92 1.80 16.55
N ILE A 36 -1.35 0.64 16.89
CA ILE A 36 -0.14 0.11 16.26
C ILE A 36 -0.40 -0.20 14.78
N LEU A 37 -1.49 -0.89 14.47
CA LEU A 37 -1.88 -1.23 13.08
C LEU A 37 -2.23 0.00 12.24
N LYS A 38 -2.79 1.05 12.85
CA LYS A 38 -3.15 2.32 12.19
C LYS A 38 -1.98 3.30 12.09
N SER A 39 -0.89 3.07 12.83
CA SER A 39 0.32 3.88 12.76
C SER A 39 1.04 3.63 11.43
N ARG A 40 1.37 4.72 10.73
CA ARG A 40 2.06 4.64 9.45
C ARG A 40 3.54 4.98 9.61
N VAL A 41 4.38 3.96 9.53
CA VAL A 41 5.83 4.13 9.41
C VAL A 41 6.25 3.56 8.04
N PRO A 42 6.75 4.38 7.11
CA PRO A 42 7.16 3.88 5.80
C PRO A 42 8.40 2.98 5.91
N THR A 43 8.32 1.76 5.36
CA THR A 43 9.48 0.87 5.27
C THR A 43 10.57 1.51 4.40
N SER A 44 11.79 1.57 4.95
CA SER A 44 12.99 2.01 4.24
C SER A 44 13.91 0.80 4.00
N GLY A 45 14.33 0.62 2.75
CA GLY A 45 15.17 -0.51 2.39
C GLY A 45 14.41 -1.83 2.28
N VAL A 46 15.08 -2.89 2.72
CA VAL A 46 14.64 -4.28 2.64
C VAL A 46 14.76 -4.87 4.04
N ILE A 47 13.65 -5.42 4.55
CA ILE A 47 13.59 -6.08 5.85
C ILE A 47 13.28 -7.55 5.62
N GLN A 48 14.05 -8.44 6.24
CA GLN A 48 13.83 -9.88 6.14
C GLN A 48 13.23 -10.42 7.43
N TYR A 49 12.14 -11.16 7.30
CA TYR A 49 11.53 -11.96 8.36
C TYR A 49 11.72 -13.45 8.05
N LYS A 50 12.02 -14.23 9.09
CA LYS A 50 12.08 -15.69 9.02
C LYS A 50 11.00 -16.23 9.96
N ILE A 51 10.00 -16.91 9.40
CA ILE A 51 8.90 -17.49 10.18
C ILE A 51 8.72 -18.97 9.83
N MET A 52 8.29 -19.76 10.80
CA MET A 52 7.93 -21.16 10.60
C MET A 52 6.41 -21.30 10.73
N LEU A 53 5.76 -21.80 9.68
CA LEU A 53 4.30 -22.01 9.66
C LEU A 53 4.00 -23.43 9.19
N LYS A 54 3.36 -24.25 10.05
CA LYS A 54 2.94 -25.62 9.73
C LYS A 54 4.06 -26.45 9.06
N ASN A 55 5.28 -26.36 9.60
CA ASN A 55 6.52 -27.01 9.14
C ASN A 55 7.16 -26.43 7.86
N PHE A 56 6.66 -25.32 7.34
CA PHE A 56 7.30 -24.57 6.26
C PHE A 56 8.09 -23.38 6.80
N ASN A 57 9.33 -23.24 6.34
CA ASN A 57 10.17 -22.07 6.63
C ASN A 57 9.93 -21.01 5.56
N PHE A 58 9.35 -19.89 5.96
CA PHE A 58 9.15 -18.73 5.10
C PHE A 58 10.26 -17.71 5.34
N ARG A 59 10.85 -17.24 4.25
CA ARG A 59 11.69 -16.04 4.20
C ARG A 59 10.89 -14.94 3.51
N ILE A 60 10.39 -14.01 4.31
CA ILE A 60 9.57 -12.90 3.81
C ILE A 60 10.46 -11.67 3.71
N PHE A 61 10.45 -11.01 2.55
CA PHE A 61 11.14 -9.75 2.33
C PHE A 61 10.10 -8.63 2.21
N ASP A 62 10.05 -7.75 3.21
CA ASP A 62 9.29 -6.50 3.13
C ASP A 62 10.18 -5.42 2.51
N VAL A 63 9.69 -4.78 1.46
CA VAL A 63 10.46 -3.83 0.65
C VAL A 63 9.72 -2.49 0.58
N GLY A 64 10.45 -1.40 0.72
CA GLY A 64 9.87 -0.07 0.60
C GLY A 64 9.23 0.16 -0.77
N GLY A 65 7.95 0.56 -0.81
CA GLY A 65 7.17 0.78 -2.04
C GLY A 65 7.45 2.10 -2.79
N GLN A 66 8.03 3.09 -2.10
CA GLN A 66 8.32 4.41 -2.64
C GLN A 66 9.35 4.34 -3.78
N ARG A 67 9.24 5.22 -4.78
CA ARG A 67 10.09 5.18 -5.99
C ARG A 67 11.59 5.18 -5.66
N ALA A 68 12.00 5.95 -4.65
CA ALA A 68 13.40 6.03 -4.19
C ALA A 68 13.94 4.70 -3.60
N GLN A 69 13.06 3.83 -3.09
CA GLN A 69 13.46 2.56 -2.47
C GLN A 69 13.54 1.40 -3.49
N ARG A 70 12.86 1.51 -4.63
CA ARG A 70 12.70 0.39 -5.59
C ARG A 70 14.01 -0.12 -6.20
N ARG A 71 15.05 0.72 -6.28
CA ARG A 71 16.38 0.27 -6.74
C ARG A 71 16.96 -0.82 -5.85
N LYS A 72 16.59 -0.86 -4.57
CA LYS A 72 17.06 -1.83 -3.58
C LYS A 72 16.36 -3.19 -3.72
N TRP A 73 15.27 -3.28 -4.46
CA TRP A 73 14.51 -4.54 -4.63
C TRP A 73 15.34 -5.62 -5.33
N LEU A 74 16.25 -5.23 -6.22
CA LEU A 74 17.14 -6.15 -6.91
C LEU A 74 17.97 -7.03 -5.96
N HIS A 75 18.20 -6.59 -4.72
CA HIS A 75 18.93 -7.36 -3.70
C HIS A 75 18.18 -8.61 -3.21
N VAL A 76 16.89 -8.76 -3.53
CA VAL A 76 16.03 -9.86 -3.06
C VAL A 76 15.27 -10.58 -4.18
N PHE A 77 15.67 -10.37 -5.43
CA PHE A 77 14.99 -10.95 -6.60
C PHE A 77 15.50 -12.35 -6.97
N ASP A 78 16.40 -12.92 -6.17
CA ASP A 78 16.92 -14.27 -6.40
C ASP A 78 16.04 -15.31 -5.70
N ASP A 79 15.72 -16.40 -6.40
CA ASP A 79 14.94 -17.55 -5.92
C ASP A 79 13.59 -17.21 -5.24
N VAL A 80 12.86 -16.26 -5.82
CA VAL A 80 11.55 -15.83 -5.30
C VAL A 80 10.46 -16.83 -5.70
N HIS A 81 9.88 -17.49 -4.70
CA HIS A 81 8.82 -18.49 -4.89
C HIS A 81 7.46 -17.84 -5.16
N ALA A 82 7.17 -16.73 -4.48
CA ALA A 82 5.95 -15.97 -4.69
C ALA A 82 6.19 -14.46 -4.48
N VAL A 83 5.54 -13.62 -5.29
CA VAL A 83 5.41 -12.19 -5.04
C VAL A 83 4.02 -11.92 -4.48
N LEU A 84 4.00 -11.26 -3.33
CA LEU A 84 2.80 -10.68 -2.75
C LEU A 84 2.71 -9.20 -3.16
N PHE A 85 1.98 -8.90 -4.23
CA PHE A 85 1.79 -7.53 -4.69
C PHE A 85 0.57 -6.91 -4.02
N ILE A 86 0.77 -5.87 -3.22
CA ILE A 86 -0.30 -5.19 -2.48
C ILE A 86 -0.56 -3.83 -3.12
N THR A 87 -1.80 -3.58 -3.53
CA THR A 87 -2.24 -2.29 -4.05
C THR A 87 -3.48 -1.80 -3.32
N SER A 88 -3.62 -0.49 -3.13
CA SER A 88 -4.76 0.11 -2.47
C SER A 88 -5.84 0.47 -3.49
N LEU A 89 -7.04 -0.09 -3.36
CA LEU A 89 -8.18 0.28 -4.21
C LEU A 89 -8.62 1.73 -4.00
N SER A 90 -8.49 2.21 -2.76
CA SER A 90 -8.91 3.56 -2.38
C SER A 90 -8.04 4.69 -2.95
N GLU A 91 -6.95 4.39 -3.66
CA GLU A 91 -6.01 5.40 -4.19
C GLU A 91 -6.33 5.84 -5.64
N TYR A 92 -7.46 5.40 -6.20
CA TYR A 92 -7.86 5.69 -7.58
C TYR A 92 -8.03 7.18 -7.91
N ASP A 93 -8.32 8.01 -6.92
CA ASP A 93 -8.52 9.46 -7.04
C ASP A 93 -7.37 10.27 -6.40
N GLN A 94 -6.23 9.62 -6.10
CA GLN A 94 -5.06 10.25 -5.46
C GLN A 94 -3.87 10.34 -6.40
N VAL A 95 -2.98 11.29 -6.13
CA VAL A 95 -1.70 11.46 -6.80
C VAL A 95 -0.53 11.03 -5.90
N LEU A 96 0.63 10.72 -6.48
CA LEU A 96 1.81 10.31 -5.70
C LEU A 96 2.27 11.45 -4.77
N ARG A 97 2.90 11.08 -3.65
CA ARG A 97 3.55 12.05 -2.75
C ARG A 97 4.76 12.70 -3.43
N GLU A 98 5.50 11.91 -4.20
CA GLU A 98 6.71 12.37 -4.88
C GLU A 98 6.42 13.09 -6.21
N ASP A 99 5.21 12.96 -6.76
CA ASP A 99 4.84 13.49 -8.08
C ASP A 99 3.32 13.70 -8.19
N SER A 100 2.89 14.96 -8.05
CA SER A 100 1.47 15.33 -8.06
C SER A 100 0.81 15.22 -9.44
N THR A 101 1.55 14.87 -10.49
CA THR A 101 1.01 14.70 -11.85
C THR A 101 0.63 13.25 -12.14
N VAL A 102 1.07 12.31 -11.30
CA VAL A 102 0.87 10.87 -11.52
C VAL A 102 -0.17 10.32 -10.55
N ASN A 103 -1.23 9.73 -11.11
CA ASN A 103 -2.24 9.01 -10.34
C ASN A 103 -1.66 7.73 -9.70
N ARG A 104 -1.96 7.49 -8.43
CA ARG A 104 -1.41 6.36 -7.66
C ARG A 104 -1.85 5.00 -8.19
N MET A 105 -3.12 4.83 -8.53
CA MET A 105 -3.62 3.57 -9.10
C MET A 105 -2.94 3.26 -10.43
N LYS A 106 -2.76 4.26 -11.32
CA LYS A 106 -2.02 4.08 -12.57
C LYS A 106 -0.56 3.70 -12.34
N GLU A 107 0.12 4.34 -11.38
CA GLU A 107 1.48 3.96 -11.01
C GLU A 107 1.55 2.51 -10.51
N SER A 108 0.60 2.09 -9.68
CA SER A 108 0.53 0.73 -9.15
C SER A 108 0.31 -0.31 -10.26
N LEU A 109 -0.61 -0.04 -11.19
CA LEU A 109 -0.85 -0.88 -12.36
C LEU A 109 0.42 -1.03 -13.22
N ASN A 110 1.08 0.09 -13.54
CA ASN A 110 2.33 0.10 -14.31
C ASN A 110 3.45 -0.67 -13.59
N LEU A 111 3.51 -0.57 -12.25
CA LEU A 111 4.49 -1.30 -11.46
C LEU A 111 4.19 -2.80 -11.46
N PHE A 112 2.93 -3.18 -11.29
CA PHE A 112 2.50 -4.58 -11.32
C PHE A 112 2.82 -5.23 -12.66
N GLU A 113 2.51 -4.55 -13.77
CA GLU A 113 2.85 -5.01 -15.12
C GLU A 113 4.36 -5.25 -15.28
N LYS A 114 5.21 -4.34 -14.79
CA LYS A 114 6.67 -4.50 -14.83
C LYS A 114 7.17 -5.68 -13.99
N ILE A 115 6.52 -5.95 -12.86
CA ILE A 115 6.89 -7.09 -11.99
C ILE A 115 6.45 -8.41 -12.63
N CYS A 116 5.21 -8.50 -13.11
CA CYS A 116 4.70 -9.69 -13.80
C CYS A 116 5.52 -10.06 -15.03
N ASN A 117 5.97 -9.07 -15.80
CA ASN A 117 6.79 -9.28 -17.00
C ASN A 117 8.30 -9.24 -16.72
N GLY A 118 8.71 -9.17 -15.45
CA GLY A 118 10.12 -9.09 -15.07
C GLY A 118 10.83 -10.43 -15.23
N ARG A 119 12.01 -10.44 -15.86
CA ARG A 119 12.81 -11.67 -16.09
C ARG A 119 13.12 -12.48 -14.83
N TYR A 120 13.17 -11.83 -13.67
CA TYR A 120 13.45 -12.48 -12.38
C TYR A 120 12.27 -13.32 -11.87
N PHE A 121 11.07 -13.11 -12.40
CA PHE A 121 9.83 -13.66 -11.86
C PHE A 121 9.12 -14.66 -12.79
N PHE A 122 9.81 -15.17 -13.81
CA PHE A 122 9.22 -16.05 -14.82
C PHE A 122 8.55 -17.31 -14.23
N ASN A 123 9.13 -17.89 -13.17
CA ASN A 123 8.60 -19.06 -12.46
C ASN A 123 8.02 -18.72 -11.07
N THR A 124 7.72 -17.46 -10.82
CA THR A 124 7.27 -16.98 -9.50
C THR A 124 5.76 -16.88 -9.45
N ALA A 125 5.14 -17.40 -8.39
CA ALA A 125 3.70 -17.24 -8.18
C ALA A 125 3.35 -15.76 -7.93
N MET A 126 2.41 -15.21 -8.69
CA MET A 126 1.93 -13.84 -8.53
C MET A 126 0.63 -13.82 -7.73
N ILE A 127 0.66 -13.21 -6.54
CA ILE A 127 -0.51 -13.07 -5.67
C ILE A 127 -0.82 -11.58 -5.51
N LEU A 128 -1.99 -11.15 -5.99
CA LEU A 128 -2.44 -9.77 -5.94
C LEU A 128 -3.41 -9.54 -4.79
N PHE A 129 -3.08 -8.61 -3.89
CA PHE A 129 -3.97 -8.13 -2.84
C PHE A 129 -4.51 -6.75 -3.19
N LEU A 130 -5.82 -6.69 -3.41
CA LEU A 130 -6.57 -5.45 -3.56
C LEU A 130 -7.01 -4.97 -2.16
N ASN A 131 -6.19 -4.13 -1.55
CA ASN A 131 -6.33 -3.67 -0.17
C ASN A 131 -7.23 -2.42 -0.06
N LYS A 132 -7.67 -2.12 1.16
CA LYS A 132 -8.51 -0.95 1.53
C LYS A 132 -9.84 -0.89 0.78
N ILE A 133 -10.47 -2.05 0.64
CA ILE A 133 -11.80 -2.22 0.01
C ILE A 133 -12.86 -1.39 0.75
N ASP A 134 -12.77 -1.35 2.08
CA ASP A 134 -13.59 -0.54 2.97
C ASP A 134 -13.56 0.96 2.60
N LEU A 135 -12.35 1.51 2.43
CA LEU A 135 -12.19 2.92 2.02
C LEU A 135 -12.64 3.14 0.57
N PHE A 136 -12.40 2.17 -0.32
CA PHE A 136 -12.87 2.25 -1.69
C PHE A 136 -14.40 2.32 -1.77
N GLU A 137 -15.11 1.49 -0.99
CA GLU A 137 -16.58 1.46 -0.97
C GLU A 137 -17.19 2.81 -0.54
N ILE A 138 -16.53 3.50 0.40
CA ILE A 138 -16.94 4.84 0.82
C ILE A 138 -16.68 5.86 -0.30
N LYS A 139 -15.49 5.82 -0.91
CA LYS A 139 -15.06 6.85 -1.88
C LYS A 139 -15.77 6.75 -3.22
N ILE A 140 -16.04 5.54 -3.71
CA ILE A 140 -16.67 5.31 -5.01
C ILE A 140 -18.07 5.92 -5.11
N LYS A 141 -18.76 6.07 -3.96
CA LYS A 141 -20.06 6.76 -3.85
C LYS A 141 -19.97 8.28 -4.10
N HIS A 142 -18.76 8.86 -4.07
CA HIS A 142 -18.54 10.30 -4.17
C HIS A 142 -17.67 10.72 -5.36
N THR A 143 -16.73 9.88 -5.81
CA THR A 143 -15.85 10.16 -6.96
C THR A 143 -15.86 8.96 -7.89
N ASN A 144 -16.20 9.19 -9.16
CA ASN A 144 -16.28 8.12 -10.14
C ASN A 144 -14.88 7.56 -10.44
N ILE A 145 -14.75 6.24 -10.60
CA ILE A 145 -13.47 5.56 -10.89
C ILE A 145 -12.85 6.00 -12.23
N THR A 146 -13.63 6.59 -13.13
CA THR A 146 -13.16 7.09 -14.43
C THR A 146 -12.07 8.15 -14.34
N VAL A 147 -11.89 8.79 -13.17
CA VAL A 147 -10.73 9.67 -12.91
C VAL A 147 -9.38 8.94 -13.04
N ALA A 148 -9.35 7.64 -12.75
CA ALA A 148 -8.22 6.76 -13.00
C ALA A 148 -8.42 5.89 -14.23
N LEU A 149 -9.59 5.24 -14.37
CA LEU A 149 -9.88 4.26 -15.41
C LEU A 149 -10.81 4.85 -16.47
N THR A 150 -10.26 5.69 -17.35
CA THR A 150 -11.02 6.44 -18.35
C THR A 150 -11.79 5.56 -19.35
N SER A 151 -11.38 4.31 -19.51
CA SER A 151 -12.03 3.32 -20.39
C SER A 151 -13.16 2.54 -19.71
N TYR A 152 -13.38 2.70 -18.41
CA TYR A 152 -14.44 2.01 -17.68
C TYR A 152 -15.82 2.52 -18.10
N LYS A 153 -16.75 1.60 -18.41
CA LYS A 153 -18.07 1.92 -19.01
C LYS A 153 -19.29 1.57 -18.15
N GLY A 154 -19.13 0.95 -16.97
CA GLY A 154 -20.25 0.60 -16.10
C GLY A 154 -19.81 -0.13 -14.86
#